data_AF-A0A9Y1FLF2-F1
#
_entry.id   AF-A0A9Y1FLF2-F1
#
_cell.length_a   1.000
_cell.length_b   1.000
_cell.length_c   1.000
_cell.angle_alpha   90.00
_cell.angle_beta   90.00
_cell.angle_gamma   90.00
#
_symmetry.space_group_name_H-M   'P 1'
#
loop_
_entity.id
_entity.type
_entity.pdbx_description
1 polymer ?
#
loop_
_entity_poly.entity_id
_entity_poly.type
_entity_poly.pdbx_seq_one_letter_code
_entity_poly.pdbx_strand_id
1 'polypeptide(L)'
;MSYKWKFIINPNSGSQQCAKRWKEAEEVVKKQEIDYDVSFTSGPKQANIFAEEAVKNGFNRIVVASGDGTLNEVVNGLMNLSPEQRKEVALGVLPFGTGNDYATTLGFPWNPKNAIDVLFNKSEISPASIGKIHLVDTGYERYFINLLDAGISSEVGLGNKKGELKFIKSASRYTLLALKKLVTMKQRKAVVTIDDEKKYNVRLMLLIFGNGISLGGGMIGCPDAHPQKELFDFFLTENFTKLRTLKGLMKIFNGEHLKIKGGIYSTAKKIEVELEDAIPFVCDGELDIPESISTHLIGEIIPHAINVLYYRDHKSIKWLSREELDKGLRPLKNQYLVPHSEFRKWQEKN
;
A
#
# COMPACT_ATOMS: atom_id res chain seq x y z
N MET A 1 6.63 29.01 -12.60
CA MET A 1 7.60 28.06 -13.20
C MET A 1 6.81 27.01 -13.97
N SER A 2 7.23 26.66 -15.18
CA SER A 2 6.65 25.53 -15.91
C SER A 2 6.95 24.23 -15.16
N TYR A 3 6.02 23.28 -15.15
CA TYR A 3 6.25 21.96 -14.56
C TYR A 3 7.07 21.10 -15.51
N LYS A 4 8.06 20.37 -14.97
CA LYS A 4 8.89 19.42 -15.71
C LYS A 4 8.60 18.02 -15.22
N TRP A 5 8.09 17.18 -16.12
CA TRP A 5 7.47 15.89 -15.80
C TRP A 5 8.39 14.71 -16.15
N LYS A 6 8.56 13.78 -15.22
CA LYS A 6 9.25 12.51 -15.45
C LYS A 6 8.25 11.37 -15.34
N PHE A 7 8.05 10.62 -16.42
CA PHE A 7 7.28 9.39 -16.39
C PHE A 7 8.21 8.20 -16.18
N ILE A 8 7.94 7.38 -15.17
CA ILE A 8 8.70 6.15 -14.88
C ILE A 8 7.80 4.95 -15.11
N ILE A 9 8.25 4.03 -15.98
CA ILE A 9 7.43 2.93 -16.50
C ILE A 9 8.19 1.61 -16.41
N ASN A 10 7.57 0.61 -15.79
CA ASN A 10 7.92 -0.78 -15.94
C ASN A 10 7.04 -1.42 -17.03
N PRO A 11 7.58 -1.69 -18.24
CA PRO A 11 6.81 -2.21 -19.36
C PRO A 11 6.19 -3.59 -19.07
N ASN A 12 6.78 -4.37 -18.15
CA ASN A 12 6.32 -5.71 -17.78
C ASN A 12 5.18 -5.71 -16.74
N SER A 13 4.85 -4.55 -16.16
CA SER A 13 3.78 -4.43 -15.17
C SER A 13 2.39 -4.77 -15.76
N GLY A 14 1.44 -5.10 -14.88
CA GLY A 14 0.04 -5.30 -15.27
C GLY A 14 -0.19 -6.52 -16.17
N SER A 15 0.57 -7.61 -15.96
CA SER A 15 0.59 -8.77 -16.85
C SER A 15 1.00 -8.40 -18.29
N GLN A 16 2.07 -7.60 -18.42
CA GLN A 16 2.62 -7.12 -19.70
C GLN A 16 1.69 -6.18 -20.48
N GLN A 17 0.63 -5.67 -19.86
CA GLN A 17 -0.28 -4.69 -20.48
C GLN A 17 0.20 -3.25 -20.29
N CYS A 18 1.13 -3.00 -19.37
CA CYS A 18 1.58 -1.64 -19.05
C CYS A 18 2.16 -0.93 -20.28
N ALA A 19 2.99 -1.59 -21.09
CA ALA A 19 3.53 -1.00 -22.32
C ALA A 19 2.43 -0.58 -23.30
N LYS A 20 1.37 -1.39 -23.45
CA LYS A 20 0.22 -1.05 -24.29
C LYS A 20 -0.55 0.15 -23.73
N ARG A 21 -0.85 0.14 -22.42
CA ARG A 21 -1.54 1.25 -21.75
C ARG A 21 -0.74 2.55 -21.84
N TRP A 22 0.58 2.48 -21.69
CA TRP A 22 1.46 3.63 -21.88
C TRP A 22 1.39 4.17 -23.30
N LYS A 23 1.44 3.30 -24.33
CA LYS A 23 1.34 3.75 -25.72
C LYS A 23 0.03 4.52 -25.98
N GLU A 24 -1.08 4.06 -25.43
CA GLU A 24 -2.37 4.76 -25.51
C GLU A 24 -2.37 6.08 -24.73
N ALA A 25 -1.70 6.10 -23.58
CA ALA A 25 -1.58 7.25 -22.70
C ALA A 25 -0.67 8.35 -23.25
N GLU A 26 0.45 7.97 -23.84
CA GLU A 26 1.46 8.88 -24.37
C GLU A 26 0.88 9.78 -25.47
N GLU A 27 -0.02 9.26 -26.30
CA GLU A 27 -0.74 10.05 -27.30
C GLU A 27 -1.63 11.15 -26.70
N VAL A 28 -2.06 10.98 -25.44
CA VAL A 28 -2.79 12.01 -24.69
C VAL A 28 -1.81 12.97 -23.99
N VAL A 29 -0.70 12.45 -23.45
CA VAL A 29 0.36 13.24 -22.81
C VAL A 29 1.01 14.20 -23.80
N LYS A 30 1.35 13.75 -25.01
CA LYS A 30 1.91 14.60 -26.09
C LYS A 30 1.03 15.80 -26.42
N LYS A 31 -0.30 15.65 -26.31
CA LYS A 31 -1.27 16.72 -26.56
C LYS A 31 -1.39 17.73 -25.44
N GLN A 32 -0.79 17.48 -24.27
CA GLN A 32 -0.78 18.44 -23.17
C GLN A 32 0.27 19.55 -23.36
N GLU A 33 1.17 19.42 -24.35
CA GLU A 33 2.24 20.39 -24.63
C GLU A 33 3.11 20.73 -23.40
N ILE A 34 3.34 19.73 -22.55
CA ILE A 34 4.15 19.84 -21.33
C ILE A 34 5.62 19.50 -21.60
N ASP A 35 6.52 20.01 -20.76
CA ASP A 35 7.91 19.57 -20.70
C ASP A 35 7.97 18.23 -19.97
N TYR A 36 8.26 17.14 -20.69
CA TYR A 36 8.34 15.81 -20.10
C TYR A 36 9.44 14.92 -20.69
N ASP A 37 9.86 13.96 -19.87
CA ASP A 37 10.77 12.88 -20.24
C ASP A 37 10.23 11.54 -19.70
N VAL A 38 10.70 10.43 -20.29
CA VAL A 38 10.20 9.08 -20.02
C VAL A 38 11.38 8.14 -19.75
N SER A 39 11.31 7.40 -18.64
CA SER A 39 12.25 6.32 -18.31
C SER A 39 11.53 4.97 -18.28
N PHE A 40 12.09 4.01 -19.00
CA PHE A 40 11.65 2.61 -18.95
C PHE A 40 12.60 1.79 -18.08
N THR A 41 12.07 1.06 -17.11
CA THR A 41 12.87 0.14 -16.29
C THR A 41 13.12 -1.16 -17.02
N SER A 42 14.33 -1.71 -16.90
CA SER A 42 14.74 -3.02 -17.40
C SER A 42 14.88 -4.08 -16.30
N GLY A 43 14.87 -3.68 -15.02
CA GLY A 43 15.01 -4.61 -13.90
C GLY A 43 14.58 -4.02 -12.56
N PRO A 44 14.61 -4.84 -11.49
CA PRO A 44 14.29 -4.41 -10.12
C PRO A 44 15.21 -3.32 -9.63
N LYS A 45 14.70 -2.44 -8.76
CA LYS A 45 15.45 -1.34 -8.12
C LYS A 45 16.11 -0.39 -9.13
N GLN A 46 15.46 -0.17 -10.27
CA GLN A 46 15.89 0.86 -11.21
C GLN A 46 15.01 2.11 -11.09
N ALA A 47 13.75 1.95 -10.66
CA ALA A 47 12.83 3.07 -10.57
C ALA A 47 13.20 4.04 -9.43
N ASN A 48 13.81 3.56 -8.34
CA ASN A 48 14.39 4.40 -7.29
C ASN A 48 15.52 5.30 -7.84
N ILE A 49 16.43 4.74 -8.64
CA ILE A 49 17.55 5.48 -9.26
C ILE A 49 16.99 6.57 -10.17
N PHE A 50 16.02 6.22 -11.02
CA PHE A 50 15.37 7.20 -11.91
C PHE A 50 14.63 8.29 -11.15
N ALA A 51 14.03 7.98 -10.00
CA ALA A 51 13.40 8.99 -9.16
C ALA A 51 14.43 9.99 -8.62
N GLU A 52 15.54 9.50 -8.07
CA GLU A 52 16.63 10.34 -7.56
C GLU A 52 17.25 11.22 -8.66
N GLU A 53 17.55 10.64 -9.83
CA GLU A 53 18.09 11.35 -10.99
C GLU A 53 17.12 12.41 -11.50
N ALA A 54 15.82 12.12 -11.53
CA ALA A 54 14.80 13.08 -11.95
C ALA A 54 14.80 14.31 -11.05
N VAL A 55 14.83 14.14 -9.73
CA VAL A 55 14.89 15.30 -8.81
C VAL A 55 16.16 16.10 -9.03
N LYS A 56 17.33 15.45 -9.15
CA LYS A 56 18.63 16.11 -9.41
C LYS A 56 18.65 16.87 -10.75
N ASN A 57 17.89 16.40 -11.75
CA ASN A 57 17.76 17.02 -13.07
C ASN A 57 16.63 18.06 -13.16
N GLY A 58 16.08 18.48 -12.02
CA GLY A 58 15.08 19.56 -11.91
C GLY A 58 13.66 19.15 -12.30
N PHE A 59 13.36 17.85 -12.38
CA PHE A 59 11.97 17.40 -12.56
C PHE A 59 11.20 17.60 -11.25
N ASN A 60 10.06 18.29 -11.33
CA ASN A 60 9.22 18.61 -10.17
C ASN A 60 7.86 17.89 -10.19
N ARG A 61 7.62 17.07 -11.21
CA ARG A 61 6.52 16.11 -11.29
C ARG A 61 7.07 14.76 -11.67
N ILE A 62 6.98 13.77 -10.77
CA ILE A 62 7.37 12.40 -11.08
C ILE A 62 6.10 11.57 -11.13
N VAL A 63 5.84 10.90 -12.24
CA VAL A 63 4.62 10.11 -12.46
C VAL A 63 4.99 8.66 -12.69
N VAL A 64 4.48 7.78 -11.83
CA VAL A 64 4.65 6.34 -11.98
C VAL A 64 3.48 5.80 -12.80
N ALA A 65 3.76 5.42 -14.04
CA ALA A 65 2.77 4.83 -14.94
C ALA A 65 2.97 3.31 -14.97
N SER A 66 2.70 2.65 -13.84
CA SER A 66 3.03 1.23 -13.59
C SER A 66 2.19 0.65 -12.45
N GLY A 67 2.66 -0.41 -11.78
CA GLY A 67 2.00 -1.02 -10.63
C GLY A 67 2.65 -0.62 -9.30
N ASP A 68 2.08 -1.13 -8.21
CA ASP A 68 2.44 -0.75 -6.84
C ASP A 68 3.91 -1.04 -6.49
N GLY A 69 4.52 -2.11 -7.03
CA GLY A 69 5.95 -2.40 -6.82
C GLY A 69 6.88 -1.33 -7.39
N THR A 70 6.62 -0.87 -8.62
CA THR A 70 7.40 0.24 -9.23
C THR A 70 7.17 1.55 -8.49
N LEU A 71 5.96 1.78 -8.00
CA LEU A 71 5.66 2.92 -7.15
C LEU A 71 6.45 2.86 -5.84
N ASN A 72 6.51 1.70 -5.19
CA ASN A 72 7.28 1.50 -3.97
C ASN A 72 8.77 1.76 -4.20
N GLU A 73 9.35 1.30 -5.32
CA GLU A 73 10.74 1.63 -5.69
C GLU A 73 10.94 3.15 -5.81
N VAL A 74 10.07 3.86 -6.54
CA VAL A 74 10.16 5.31 -6.68
C VAL A 74 10.07 6.02 -5.34
N VAL A 75 9.15 5.60 -4.46
CA VAL A 75 9.02 6.16 -3.11
C VAL A 75 10.31 5.96 -2.32
N ASN A 76 10.90 4.76 -2.32
CA ASN A 76 12.15 4.52 -1.61
C ASN A 76 13.30 5.36 -2.19
N GLY A 77 13.37 5.58 -3.51
CA GLY A 77 14.32 6.52 -4.11
C GLY A 77 14.10 7.97 -3.66
N LEU A 78 12.86 8.44 -3.61
CA LEU A 78 12.54 9.76 -3.07
C LEU A 78 12.96 9.88 -1.60
N MET A 79 12.75 8.84 -0.79
CA MET A 79 13.13 8.83 0.63
C MET A 79 14.65 8.82 0.88
N ASN A 80 15.47 8.55 -0.13
CA ASN A 80 16.93 8.73 -0.07
C ASN A 80 17.36 10.21 -0.22
N LEU A 81 16.45 11.08 -0.68
CA LEU A 81 16.72 12.51 -0.86
C LEU A 81 16.44 13.31 0.41
N SER A 82 17.01 14.52 0.49
CA SER A 82 16.74 15.41 1.62
C SER A 82 15.26 15.79 1.68
N PRO A 83 14.71 16.13 2.88
CA PRO A 83 13.35 16.62 3.00
C PRO A 83 13.03 17.82 2.09
N GLU A 84 14.00 18.71 1.88
CA GLU A 84 13.87 19.89 1.01
C GLU A 84 13.69 19.47 -0.44
N GLN A 85 14.56 18.58 -0.95
CA GLN A 85 14.47 18.04 -2.30
C GLN A 85 13.14 17.32 -2.53
N ARG A 86 12.66 16.55 -1.55
CA ARG A 86 11.37 15.85 -1.64
C ARG A 86 10.19 16.81 -1.72
N LYS A 87 10.23 17.93 -1.01
CA LYS A 87 9.13 18.93 -1.00
C LYS A 87 8.96 19.66 -2.33
N GLU A 88 10.01 19.73 -3.14
CA GLU A 88 9.96 20.36 -4.47
C GLU A 88 9.25 19.50 -5.53
N VAL A 89 8.99 18.23 -5.24
CA VAL A 89 8.48 17.25 -6.21
C VAL A 89 7.14 16.70 -5.77
N ALA A 90 6.19 16.63 -6.69
CA ALA A 90 4.93 15.92 -6.49
C ALA A 90 4.91 14.59 -7.26
N LEU A 91 4.58 13.51 -6.54
CA LEU A 91 4.45 12.16 -7.05
C LEU A 91 3.03 11.91 -7.58
N GLY A 92 2.90 11.64 -8.88
CA GLY A 92 1.66 11.19 -9.52
C GLY A 92 1.68 9.70 -9.82
N VAL A 93 0.50 9.14 -10.06
CA VAL A 93 0.33 7.73 -10.43
C VAL A 93 -0.60 7.59 -11.63
N LEU A 94 -0.29 6.66 -12.52
CA LEU A 94 -1.20 6.15 -13.53
C LEU A 94 -1.34 4.63 -13.33
N PRO A 95 -2.57 4.11 -13.10
CA PRO A 95 -2.81 2.74 -12.62
C PRO A 95 -2.67 1.69 -13.74
N PHE A 96 -1.45 1.48 -14.22
CA PHE A 96 -1.16 0.57 -15.32
C PHE A 96 -0.74 -0.83 -14.84
N GLY A 97 -0.72 -1.06 -13.52
CA GLY A 97 -0.53 -2.35 -12.90
C GLY A 97 -1.81 -3.19 -12.78
N THR A 98 -1.67 -4.28 -12.02
CA THR A 98 -2.75 -5.23 -11.72
C THR A 98 -3.52 -4.85 -10.44
N GLY A 99 -2.80 -4.43 -9.38
CA GLY A 99 -3.38 -4.06 -8.08
C GLY A 99 -3.86 -2.62 -8.05
N ASN A 100 -2.97 -1.67 -8.32
CA ASN A 100 -3.23 -0.22 -8.34
C ASN A 100 -3.85 0.28 -7.03
N ASP A 101 -3.40 -0.29 -5.92
CA ASP A 101 -3.98 -0.09 -4.60
C ASP A 101 -3.76 1.36 -4.11
N TYR A 102 -2.55 1.91 -4.32
CA TYR A 102 -2.31 3.31 -3.94
C TYR A 102 -3.03 4.31 -4.87
N ALA A 103 -3.12 4.00 -6.17
CA ALA A 103 -3.92 4.83 -7.09
C ALA A 103 -5.40 4.87 -6.68
N THR A 104 -5.92 3.73 -6.20
CA THR A 104 -7.27 3.64 -5.63
C THR A 104 -7.40 4.51 -4.37
N THR A 105 -6.39 4.50 -3.49
CA THR A 105 -6.30 5.39 -2.31
C THR A 105 -6.35 6.88 -2.70
N LEU A 106 -5.64 7.28 -3.76
CA LEU A 106 -5.62 8.66 -4.26
C LEU A 106 -6.88 9.05 -5.06
N GLY A 107 -7.78 8.09 -5.31
CA GLY A 107 -9.02 8.27 -6.08
C GLY A 107 -8.86 8.23 -7.59
N PHE A 108 -7.71 7.80 -8.12
CA PHE A 108 -7.46 7.74 -9.55
C PHE A 108 -8.30 6.63 -10.22
N PRO A 109 -8.98 6.92 -11.34
CA PRO A 109 -9.73 5.92 -12.09
C PRO A 109 -8.78 4.95 -12.79
N TRP A 110 -9.21 3.69 -12.95
CA TRP A 110 -8.37 2.64 -13.54
C TRP A 110 -8.27 2.75 -15.07
N ASN A 111 -9.25 3.38 -15.71
CA ASN A 111 -9.20 3.64 -17.15
C ASN A 111 -8.04 4.61 -17.49
N PRO A 112 -7.11 4.25 -18.40
CA PRO A 112 -5.95 5.08 -18.69
C PRO A 112 -6.27 6.51 -19.12
N LYS A 113 -7.27 6.72 -19.98
CA LYS A 113 -7.62 8.07 -20.47
C LYS A 113 -8.18 8.93 -19.34
N ASN A 114 -9.05 8.37 -18.52
CA ASN A 114 -9.62 9.08 -17.38
C ASN A 114 -8.54 9.37 -16.32
N ALA A 115 -7.58 8.46 -16.12
CA ALA A 115 -6.49 8.66 -15.17
C ALA A 115 -5.59 9.83 -15.58
N ILE A 116 -5.32 9.97 -16.88
CA ILE A 116 -4.54 11.08 -17.43
C ILE A 116 -5.29 12.40 -17.32
N ASP A 117 -6.59 12.42 -17.63
CA ASP A 117 -7.42 13.61 -17.43
C ASP A 117 -7.43 14.05 -15.96
N VAL A 118 -7.56 13.10 -15.03
CA VAL A 118 -7.45 13.38 -13.60
C VAL A 118 -6.07 13.92 -13.24
N LEU A 119 -4.99 13.27 -13.71
CA LEU A 119 -3.62 13.66 -13.43
C LEU A 119 -3.36 15.14 -13.80
N PHE A 120 -3.77 15.56 -15.00
CA PHE A 120 -3.44 16.90 -15.50
C PHE A 120 -4.46 17.97 -15.11
N ASN A 121 -5.76 17.64 -15.09
CA ASN A 121 -6.80 18.66 -15.05
C ASN A 121 -7.53 18.73 -13.71
N LYS A 122 -7.40 17.71 -12.84
CA LYS A 122 -8.23 17.60 -11.62
C LYS A 122 -7.45 17.28 -10.35
N SER A 123 -6.19 16.90 -10.48
CA SER A 123 -5.35 16.58 -9.33
C SER A 123 -4.75 17.84 -8.72
N GLU A 124 -4.61 17.84 -7.41
CA GLU A 124 -3.98 18.90 -6.62
C GLU A 124 -2.77 18.33 -5.90
N ILE A 125 -1.78 19.19 -5.63
CA ILE A 125 -0.64 18.79 -4.81
C ILE A 125 -1.10 18.69 -3.37
N SER A 126 -0.80 17.57 -2.73
CA SER A 126 -1.13 17.34 -1.34
C SER A 126 0.03 16.66 -0.61
N PRO A 127 0.33 17.05 0.65
CA PRO A 127 1.35 16.35 1.41
C PRO A 127 0.87 14.96 1.82
N ALA A 128 1.73 13.96 1.65
CA ALA A 128 1.48 12.59 2.04
C ALA A 128 2.54 12.09 3.01
N SER A 129 2.07 11.47 4.09
CA SER A 129 2.87 10.70 5.02
C SER A 129 3.32 9.40 4.39
N ILE A 130 4.43 8.86 4.89
CA ILE A 130 5.04 7.61 4.42
C ILE A 130 5.27 6.71 5.61
N GLY A 131 4.94 5.43 5.48
CA GLY A 131 5.30 4.44 6.47
C GLY A 131 6.77 4.03 6.33
N LYS A 132 7.45 3.87 7.46
CA LYS A 132 8.79 3.32 7.57
C LYS A 132 8.74 2.03 8.38
N ILE A 133 9.53 1.06 7.96
CA ILE A 133 9.74 -0.18 8.71
C ILE A 133 11.22 -0.29 9.06
N HIS A 134 11.47 -0.76 10.27
CA HIS A 134 12.79 -1.11 10.76
C HIS A 134 12.72 -2.50 11.39
N LEU A 135 13.47 -3.46 10.85
CA LEU A 135 13.59 -4.80 11.40
C LEU A 135 14.81 -4.85 12.31
N VAL A 136 14.58 -4.96 13.61
CA VAL A 136 15.65 -4.83 14.63
C VAL A 136 16.70 -5.93 14.48
N ASP A 137 16.26 -7.15 14.17
CA ASP A 137 17.15 -8.31 14.05
C ASP A 137 18.14 -8.21 12.88
N THR A 138 17.73 -7.58 11.78
CA THR A 138 18.51 -7.55 10.53
C THR A 138 19.06 -6.15 10.19
N GLY A 139 18.60 -5.11 10.90
CA GLY A 139 18.84 -3.72 10.54
C GLY A 139 18.20 -3.29 9.22
N TYR A 140 17.33 -4.13 8.63
CA TYR A 140 16.69 -3.84 7.36
C TYR A 140 15.66 -2.72 7.52
N GLU A 141 15.73 -1.74 6.63
CA GLU A 141 14.79 -0.63 6.57
C GLU A 141 14.13 -0.55 5.20
N ARG A 142 12.85 -0.19 5.18
CA ARG A 142 12.10 0.08 3.96
C ARG A 142 10.97 1.05 4.19
N TYR A 143 10.60 1.79 3.14
CA TYR A 143 9.44 2.65 3.13
C TYR A 143 8.28 2.00 2.38
N PHE A 144 7.07 2.24 2.87
CA PHE A 144 5.81 1.84 2.23
C PHE A 144 4.88 3.06 2.12
N ILE A 145 4.26 3.22 0.96
CA ILE A 145 3.34 4.33 0.70
C ILE A 145 1.88 3.92 0.90
N ASN A 146 1.58 2.63 0.76
CA ASN A 146 0.23 2.09 0.85
C ASN A 146 0.05 1.27 2.12
N LEU A 147 0.61 0.06 2.21
CA LEU A 147 0.41 -0.83 3.35
C LEU A 147 1.67 -1.66 3.64
N LEU A 148 1.91 -1.93 4.92
CA LEU A 148 2.66 -3.10 5.36
C LEU A 148 1.69 -4.17 5.85
N ASP A 149 1.99 -5.44 5.58
CA ASP A 149 1.27 -6.56 6.15
C ASP A 149 2.18 -7.77 6.43
N ALA A 150 1.74 -8.61 7.37
CA ALA A 150 2.38 -9.89 7.66
C ALA A 150 1.39 -10.92 8.24
N GLY A 151 1.79 -12.20 8.21
CA GLY A 151 0.97 -13.32 8.63
C GLY A 151 0.47 -14.09 7.42
N ILE A 152 -0.85 -14.32 7.32
CA ILE A 152 -1.42 -15.10 6.21
C ILE A 152 -1.05 -14.54 4.83
N SER A 153 -0.96 -13.23 4.69
CA SER A 153 -0.61 -12.55 3.44
C SER A 153 0.84 -12.79 3.03
N SER A 154 1.79 -12.67 3.96
CA SER A 154 3.21 -12.95 3.67
C SER A 154 3.47 -14.44 3.43
N GLU A 155 2.74 -15.34 4.08
CA GLU A 155 2.74 -16.78 3.79
C GLU A 155 2.25 -17.11 2.37
N VAL A 156 1.23 -16.38 1.88
CA VAL A 156 0.76 -16.47 0.49
C VAL A 156 1.82 -15.93 -0.47
N GLY A 157 2.43 -14.79 -0.16
CA GLY A 157 3.52 -14.20 -0.95
C GLY A 157 4.72 -15.16 -1.09
N LEU A 158 5.15 -15.77 0.01
CA LEU A 158 6.19 -16.80 0.01
C LEU A 158 5.82 -18.01 -0.86
N GLY A 159 4.59 -18.51 -0.72
CA GLY A 159 4.11 -19.63 -1.53
C GLY A 159 4.11 -19.29 -3.02
N ASN A 160 3.70 -18.08 -3.39
CA ASN A 160 3.73 -17.61 -4.76
C ASN A 160 5.17 -17.54 -5.32
N LYS A 161 6.10 -16.94 -4.57
CA LYS A 161 7.53 -16.88 -4.96
C LYS A 161 8.16 -18.25 -5.12
N LYS A 162 7.79 -19.22 -4.28
CA LYS A 162 8.22 -20.63 -4.39
C LYS A 162 7.57 -21.39 -5.55
N GLY A 163 6.68 -20.76 -6.33
CA GLY A 163 5.97 -21.40 -7.43
C GLY A 163 4.94 -22.42 -6.98
N GLU A 164 4.44 -22.33 -5.73
CA GLU A 164 3.38 -23.21 -5.26
C GLU A 164 2.12 -22.99 -6.10
N LEU A 165 1.46 -24.10 -6.45
CA LEU A 165 0.26 -24.12 -7.30
C LEU A 165 0.46 -23.46 -8.69
N LYS A 166 1.69 -23.37 -9.21
CA LYS A 166 1.98 -22.77 -10.54
C LYS A 166 1.27 -23.44 -11.72
N PHE A 167 0.77 -24.66 -11.55
CA PHE A 167 -0.04 -25.36 -12.55
C PHE A 167 -1.42 -24.71 -12.76
N ILE A 168 -1.89 -23.89 -11.80
CA ILE A 168 -3.13 -23.14 -11.89
C ILE A 168 -2.84 -21.79 -12.54
N LYS A 169 -3.26 -21.62 -13.80
CA LYS A 169 -2.98 -20.41 -14.61
C LYS A 169 -4.02 -19.29 -14.46
N SER A 170 -5.01 -19.46 -13.59
CA SER A 170 -6.11 -18.51 -13.37
C SER A 170 -5.90 -17.62 -12.13
N ALA A 171 -6.65 -16.52 -12.06
CA ALA A 171 -6.67 -15.61 -10.92
C ALA A 171 -7.00 -16.31 -9.58
N SER A 172 -7.76 -17.42 -9.63
CA SER A 172 -8.10 -18.23 -8.46
C SER A 172 -6.90 -18.88 -7.76
N ARG A 173 -5.71 -18.91 -8.40
CA ARG A 173 -4.48 -19.43 -7.77
C ARG A 173 -4.20 -18.75 -6.43
N TYR A 174 -4.38 -17.43 -6.31
CA TYR A 174 -4.13 -16.70 -5.06
C TYR A 174 -5.12 -17.10 -3.96
N THR A 175 -6.40 -17.26 -4.31
CA THR A 175 -7.42 -17.76 -3.37
C THR A 175 -7.09 -19.16 -2.86
N LEU A 176 -6.69 -20.06 -3.76
CA LEU A 176 -6.31 -21.44 -3.38
C LEU A 176 -5.03 -21.48 -2.55
N LEU A 177 -4.04 -20.62 -2.84
CA LEU A 177 -2.87 -20.45 -2.01
C LEU A 177 -3.25 -19.94 -0.61
N ALA A 178 -4.12 -18.93 -0.51
CA ALA A 178 -4.59 -18.41 0.77
C ALA A 178 -5.28 -19.49 1.61
N LEU A 179 -6.16 -20.31 1.01
CA LEU A 179 -6.81 -21.43 1.68
C LEU A 179 -5.79 -22.48 2.15
N LYS A 180 -4.83 -22.85 1.29
CA LYS A 180 -3.76 -23.78 1.65
C LYS A 180 -2.95 -23.26 2.84
N LYS A 181 -2.50 -22.00 2.78
CA LYS A 181 -1.69 -21.38 3.83
C LYS A 181 -2.46 -21.22 5.13
N LEU A 182 -3.75 -20.90 5.07
CA LEU A 182 -4.62 -20.85 6.23
C LEU A 182 -4.70 -22.20 6.97
N VAL A 183 -4.74 -23.30 6.22
CA VAL A 183 -4.76 -24.66 6.82
C VAL A 183 -3.42 -24.99 7.47
N THR A 184 -2.29 -24.56 6.91
CA THR A 184 -0.95 -24.92 7.43
C THR A 184 -0.44 -23.97 8.50
N MET A 185 -0.84 -22.70 8.48
CA MET A 185 -0.32 -21.69 9.40
C MET A 185 -0.83 -21.89 10.82
N LYS A 186 -0.04 -21.40 11.77
CA LYS A 186 -0.38 -21.31 13.19
C LYS A 186 -0.51 -19.84 13.57
N GLN A 187 -1.25 -19.58 14.65
CA GLN A 187 -1.20 -18.27 15.28
C GLN A 187 0.21 -18.03 15.81
N ARG A 188 0.72 -16.81 15.65
CA ARG A 188 2.03 -16.39 16.17
C ARG A 188 1.83 -15.60 17.45
N LYS A 189 2.49 -15.97 18.53
CA LYS A 189 2.51 -15.13 19.73
C LYS A 189 3.31 -13.87 19.42
N ALA A 190 2.77 -12.74 19.85
CA ALA A 190 3.42 -11.45 19.68
C ALA A 190 3.23 -10.60 20.93
N VAL A 191 4.23 -9.77 21.22
CA VAL A 191 4.11 -8.62 22.10
C VAL A 191 4.04 -7.39 21.19
N VAL A 192 2.96 -6.63 21.30
CA VAL A 192 2.76 -5.42 20.50
C VAL A 192 2.83 -4.21 21.41
N THR A 193 3.73 -3.27 21.12
CA THR A 193 3.80 -1.97 21.80
C THR A 193 3.24 -0.90 20.87
N ILE A 194 2.32 -0.06 21.37
CA ILE A 194 1.72 1.04 20.59
C ILE A 194 2.13 2.36 21.22
N ASP A 195 2.69 3.26 20.40
CA ASP A 195 3.10 4.62 20.77
C ASP A 195 3.95 4.69 22.05
N ASP A 196 4.79 3.67 22.27
CA ASP A 196 5.68 3.51 23.44
C ASP A 196 4.94 3.47 24.81
N GLU A 197 3.62 3.29 24.83
CA GLU A 197 2.83 3.34 26.06
C GLU A 197 2.60 1.96 26.69
N LYS A 198 1.87 1.09 25.99
CA LYS A 198 1.37 -0.19 26.52
C LYS A 198 1.78 -1.35 25.64
N LYS A 199 2.22 -2.44 26.29
CA LYS A 199 2.52 -3.74 25.66
C LYS A 199 1.32 -4.67 25.76
N TYR A 200 0.99 -5.33 24.66
CA TYR A 200 -0.13 -6.27 24.58
C TYR A 200 0.34 -7.64 24.12
N ASN A 201 -0.04 -8.67 24.87
CA ASN A 201 0.22 -10.05 24.49
C ASN A 201 -0.91 -10.55 23.59
N VAL A 202 -0.61 -10.83 22.33
CA VAL A 202 -1.61 -11.26 21.34
C VAL A 202 -1.15 -12.52 20.60
N ARG A 203 -2.11 -13.18 19.93
CA ARG A 203 -1.82 -14.26 18.98
C ARG A 203 -2.33 -13.88 17.60
N LEU A 204 -1.41 -13.52 16.72
CA LEU A 204 -1.66 -12.96 15.40
C LEU A 204 -1.83 -14.05 14.35
N MET A 205 -2.81 -13.86 13.46
CA MET A 205 -2.92 -14.53 12.16
C MET A 205 -2.60 -13.56 11.00
N LEU A 206 -2.79 -12.26 11.25
CA LEU A 206 -2.64 -11.16 10.31
C LEU A 206 -2.37 -9.88 11.12
N LEU A 207 -1.44 -9.08 10.61
CA LEU A 207 -1.25 -7.67 10.96
C LEU A 207 -1.21 -6.85 9.66
N ILE A 208 -1.75 -5.63 9.73
CA ILE A 208 -1.72 -4.66 8.63
C ILE A 208 -1.46 -3.28 9.24
N PHE A 209 -0.49 -2.53 8.70
CA PHE A 209 -0.27 -1.10 8.95
C PHE A 209 -0.55 -0.34 7.66
N GLY A 210 -1.44 0.64 7.71
CA GLY A 210 -2.04 1.26 6.55
C GLY A 210 -1.91 2.76 6.50
N ASN A 211 -1.26 3.20 5.44
CA ASN A 211 -1.26 4.58 4.96
C ASN A 211 -2.25 4.77 3.79
N GLY A 212 -2.57 3.68 3.08
CA GLY A 212 -3.63 3.57 2.08
C GLY A 212 -4.66 2.50 2.43
N ILE A 213 -5.71 2.41 1.62
CA ILE A 213 -6.95 1.73 2.02
C ILE A 213 -7.00 0.25 1.65
N SER A 214 -6.37 -0.14 0.54
CA SER A 214 -6.54 -1.46 -0.06
C SER A 214 -5.21 -2.17 -0.32
N LEU A 215 -5.24 -3.50 -0.33
CA LEU A 215 -4.13 -4.35 -0.74
C LEU A 215 -4.62 -5.43 -1.72
N GLY A 216 -3.69 -5.96 -2.51
CA GLY A 216 -3.94 -7.13 -3.36
C GLY A 216 -5.02 -6.91 -4.41
N GLY A 217 -5.20 -5.67 -4.90
CA GLY A 217 -6.17 -5.35 -5.93
C GLY A 217 -7.61 -5.25 -5.44
N GLY A 218 -7.82 -4.64 -4.26
CA GLY A 218 -9.15 -4.28 -3.76
C GLY A 218 -9.61 -4.96 -2.47
N MET A 219 -8.73 -5.68 -1.74
CA MET A 219 -9.04 -6.06 -0.36
C MET A 219 -8.89 -4.83 0.53
N ILE A 220 -9.93 -4.47 1.27
CA ILE A 220 -9.96 -3.25 2.09
C ILE A 220 -9.26 -3.56 3.42
N GLY A 221 -7.96 -3.29 3.51
CA GLY A 221 -7.19 -3.54 4.72
C GLY A 221 -7.55 -2.57 5.85
N CYS A 222 -7.42 -1.27 5.55
CA CYS A 222 -7.58 -0.16 6.49
C CYS A 222 -8.52 0.90 5.87
N PRO A 223 -9.85 0.76 6.00
CA PRO A 223 -10.82 1.60 5.28
C PRO A 223 -10.74 3.09 5.61
N ASP A 224 -10.28 3.44 6.81
CA ASP A 224 -10.14 4.83 7.23
C ASP A 224 -8.74 5.41 6.97
N ALA A 225 -7.77 4.61 6.51
CA ALA A 225 -6.41 5.07 6.20
C ALA A 225 -6.41 6.24 5.22
N HIS A 226 -5.55 7.22 5.43
CA HIS A 226 -5.49 8.41 4.58
C HIS A 226 -4.05 8.93 4.50
N PRO A 227 -3.52 9.19 3.29
CA PRO A 227 -2.16 9.68 3.11
C PRO A 227 -1.82 10.98 3.84
N GLN A 228 -2.79 11.84 4.16
CA GLN A 228 -2.55 13.13 4.82
C GLN A 228 -2.50 13.02 6.35
N LYS A 229 -2.83 11.86 6.92
CA LYS A 229 -2.78 11.69 8.38
C LYS A 229 -1.33 11.61 8.86
N GLU A 230 -1.07 12.15 10.03
CA GLU A 230 0.20 11.96 10.76
C GLU A 230 0.19 10.67 11.60
N LEU A 231 -0.69 9.73 11.28
CA LEU A 231 -0.89 8.43 11.93
C LEU A 231 -1.17 7.42 10.82
N PHE A 232 -0.62 6.20 10.92
CA PHE A 232 -1.17 5.09 10.13
C PHE A 232 -2.31 4.43 10.87
N ASP A 233 -3.28 3.92 10.12
CA ASP A 233 -4.29 3.01 10.62
C ASP A 233 -3.67 1.61 10.75
N PHE A 234 -4.12 0.80 11.69
CA PHE A 234 -3.65 -0.58 11.81
C PHE A 234 -4.79 -1.54 12.08
N PHE A 235 -4.65 -2.77 11.57
CA PHE A 235 -5.52 -3.89 11.87
C PHE A 235 -4.71 -5.07 12.39
N LEU A 236 -5.00 -5.54 13.60
CA LEU A 236 -4.39 -6.73 14.20
C LEU A 236 -5.47 -7.77 14.49
N THR A 237 -5.09 -9.04 14.38
CA THR A 237 -5.95 -10.15 14.78
C THR A 237 -5.56 -10.66 16.16
N GLU A 238 -6.48 -10.62 17.10
CA GLU A 238 -6.31 -11.17 18.44
C GLU A 238 -6.98 -12.54 18.51
N ASN A 239 -6.18 -13.60 18.67
CA ASN A 239 -6.64 -14.96 18.92
C ASN A 239 -7.64 -15.46 17.85
N PHE A 240 -7.43 -15.08 16.58
CA PHE A 240 -8.26 -15.56 15.47
C PHE A 240 -8.07 -17.05 15.23
N THR A 241 -9.15 -17.83 15.28
CA THR A 241 -9.13 -19.21 14.80
C THR A 241 -9.08 -19.24 13.27
N LYS A 242 -8.70 -20.38 12.68
CA LYS A 242 -8.70 -20.54 11.22
C LYS A 242 -10.04 -20.18 10.58
N LEU A 243 -11.16 -20.55 11.23
CA LEU A 243 -12.50 -20.20 10.76
C LEU A 243 -12.78 -18.69 10.84
N ARG A 244 -12.32 -18.00 11.90
CA ARG A 244 -12.45 -16.54 12.00
C ARG A 244 -11.59 -15.85 10.94
N THR A 245 -10.36 -16.32 10.73
CA THR A 245 -9.50 -15.80 9.66
C THR A 245 -10.12 -16.00 8.28
N LEU A 246 -10.69 -17.17 7.98
CA LEU A 246 -11.40 -17.40 6.71
C LEU A 246 -12.56 -16.41 6.53
N LYS A 247 -13.40 -16.23 7.56
CA LYS A 247 -14.48 -15.24 7.54
C LYS A 247 -13.94 -13.83 7.32
N GLY A 248 -12.81 -13.48 7.93
CA GLY A 248 -12.11 -12.21 7.74
C GLY A 248 -11.66 -12.00 6.31
N LEU A 249 -10.98 -12.98 5.72
CA LEU A 249 -10.53 -12.92 4.32
C LEU A 249 -11.69 -12.77 3.33
N MET A 250 -12.87 -13.33 3.60
CA MET A 250 -14.05 -13.11 2.75
C MET A 250 -14.64 -11.70 2.94
N LYS A 251 -14.65 -11.20 4.18
CA LYS A 251 -15.18 -9.89 4.57
C LYS A 251 -14.22 -8.72 4.36
N ILE A 252 -12.97 -8.97 3.99
CA ILE A 252 -12.01 -7.88 3.77
C ILE A 252 -12.36 -7.06 2.52
N PHE A 253 -13.01 -7.66 1.52
CA PHE A 253 -13.40 -6.96 0.27
C PHE A 253 -14.49 -5.90 0.46
N ASN A 254 -15.21 -5.94 1.57
CA ASN A 254 -16.24 -4.94 1.91
C ASN A 254 -15.94 -4.23 3.25
N GLY A 255 -14.73 -4.40 3.79
CA GLY A 255 -14.29 -3.79 5.05
C GLY A 255 -14.97 -4.37 6.30
N GLU A 256 -15.79 -5.43 6.17
CA GLU A 256 -16.50 -6.03 7.29
C GLU A 256 -15.64 -6.97 8.14
N HIS A 257 -14.39 -7.22 7.75
CA HIS A 257 -13.42 -7.97 8.56
C HIS A 257 -13.18 -7.28 9.92
N LEU A 258 -13.31 -5.95 9.97
CA LEU A 258 -13.24 -5.16 11.19
C LEU A 258 -14.31 -5.53 12.23
N LYS A 259 -15.46 -6.06 11.78
CA LYS A 259 -16.58 -6.44 12.66
C LYS A 259 -16.40 -7.83 13.29
N ILE A 260 -15.33 -8.55 12.94
CA ILE A 260 -15.09 -9.89 13.47
C ILE A 260 -14.47 -9.77 14.87
N LYS A 261 -15.10 -10.41 15.86
CA LYS A 261 -14.63 -10.43 17.25
C LYS A 261 -13.15 -10.82 17.35
N GLY A 262 -12.36 -9.97 18.00
CA GLY A 262 -10.89 -10.07 18.13
C GLY A 262 -10.13 -9.29 17.06
N GLY A 263 -10.81 -8.62 16.12
CA GLY A 263 -10.17 -7.65 15.24
C GLY A 263 -9.93 -6.37 16.02
N ILE A 264 -8.68 -5.90 16.03
CA ILE A 264 -8.28 -4.64 16.66
C ILE A 264 -7.98 -3.67 15.53
N TYR A 265 -8.76 -2.59 15.45
CA TYR A 265 -8.56 -1.51 14.47
C TYR A 265 -8.42 -0.19 15.20
N SER A 266 -7.32 0.52 14.96
CA SER A 266 -7.06 1.84 15.54
C SER A 266 -5.98 2.55 14.73
N THR A 267 -5.44 3.65 15.25
CA THR A 267 -4.39 4.46 14.64
C THR A 267 -3.20 4.61 15.60
N ALA A 268 -1.99 4.73 15.06
CA ALA A 268 -0.78 4.95 15.86
C ALA A 268 0.26 5.76 15.07
N LYS A 269 1.23 6.36 15.77
CA LYS A 269 2.45 6.92 15.17
C LYS A 269 3.52 5.83 15.01
N LYS A 270 3.60 4.95 16.00
CA LYS A 270 4.61 3.90 16.10
C LYS A 270 3.99 2.61 16.66
N ILE A 271 4.30 1.49 16.02
CA ILE A 271 3.98 0.16 16.53
C ILE A 271 5.21 -0.72 16.46
N GLU A 272 5.58 -1.28 17.60
CA GLU A 272 6.61 -2.29 17.72
C GLU A 272 5.96 -3.66 17.91
N VAL A 273 6.46 -4.66 17.20
CA VAL A 273 5.96 -6.04 17.22
C VAL A 273 7.13 -6.98 17.44
N GLU A 274 7.14 -7.66 18.57
CA GLU A 274 8.08 -8.72 18.93
C GLU A 274 7.36 -10.07 18.80
N LEU A 275 7.86 -10.98 17.96
CA LEU A 275 7.25 -12.26 17.62
C LEU A 275 8.04 -13.43 18.20
N GLU A 276 7.35 -14.51 18.56
CA GLU A 276 8.00 -15.76 18.99
C GLU A 276 8.78 -16.46 17.86
N ASP A 277 8.36 -16.29 16.60
CA ASP A 277 9.00 -16.88 15.43
C ASP A 277 9.10 -15.86 14.29
N ALA A 278 10.19 -15.94 13.52
CA ALA A 278 10.43 -15.01 12.43
C ALA A 278 9.41 -15.21 11.29
N ILE A 279 8.88 -14.12 10.76
CA ILE A 279 8.01 -14.12 9.59
C ILE A 279 8.45 -13.07 8.59
N PRO A 280 8.10 -13.21 7.30
CA PRO A 280 8.32 -12.15 6.33
C PRO A 280 7.32 -11.01 6.54
N PHE A 281 7.82 -9.79 6.37
CA PHE A 281 7.01 -8.59 6.21
C PHE A 281 6.92 -8.20 4.74
N VAL A 282 5.73 -7.76 4.32
CA VAL A 282 5.42 -7.33 2.95
C VAL A 282 5.17 -5.82 2.99
N CYS A 283 5.80 -5.07 2.08
CA CYS A 283 5.60 -3.63 1.92
C CYS A 283 5.05 -3.35 0.52
N ASP A 284 3.85 -2.79 0.42
CA ASP A 284 3.17 -2.46 -0.85
C ASP A 284 3.09 -3.66 -1.82
N GLY A 285 2.92 -4.87 -1.27
CA GLY A 285 2.89 -6.13 -2.03
C GLY A 285 4.27 -6.71 -2.38
N GLU A 286 5.35 -6.01 -2.07
CA GLU A 286 6.73 -6.45 -2.31
C GLU A 286 7.30 -7.19 -1.09
N LEU A 287 8.02 -8.28 -1.38
CA LEU A 287 8.53 -9.21 -0.38
C LEU A 287 10.02 -9.47 -0.57
N ASP A 288 10.90 -8.73 0.10
CA ASP A 288 12.34 -8.89 -0.04
C ASP A 288 12.84 -10.04 0.84
N ILE A 289 13.24 -11.15 0.22
CA ILE A 289 13.71 -12.34 0.93
C ILE A 289 15.20 -12.52 0.64
N PRO A 290 16.04 -12.78 1.67
CA PRO A 290 15.67 -13.05 3.07
C PRO A 290 15.52 -11.83 3.98
N GLU A 291 15.79 -10.63 3.49
CA GLU A 291 15.99 -9.42 4.31
C GLU A 291 14.76 -9.01 5.14
N SER A 292 13.55 -9.29 4.64
CA SER A 292 12.28 -8.93 5.31
C SER A 292 11.79 -9.96 6.34
N ILE A 293 12.56 -11.02 6.61
CA ILE A 293 12.23 -12.02 7.62
C ILE A 293 12.80 -11.56 8.98
N SER A 294 11.92 -11.36 9.96
CA SER A 294 12.33 -10.90 11.30
C SER A 294 11.39 -11.40 12.38
N THR A 295 11.89 -11.49 13.61
CA THR A 295 11.07 -11.64 14.83
C THR A 295 10.65 -10.28 15.38
N HIS A 296 11.39 -9.22 15.07
CA HIS A 296 11.18 -7.90 15.67
C HIS A 296 11.07 -6.82 14.59
N LEU A 297 9.92 -6.14 14.56
CA LEU A 297 9.60 -5.03 13.66
C LEU A 297 9.23 -3.79 14.48
N ILE A 298 9.69 -2.63 14.00
CA ILE A 298 9.19 -1.31 14.38
C ILE A 298 8.63 -0.66 13.11
N GLY A 299 7.33 -0.32 13.13
CA GLY A 299 6.64 0.43 12.09
C GLY A 299 6.35 1.85 12.56
N GLU A 300 6.71 2.85 11.77
CA GLU A 300 6.58 4.27 12.11
C GLU A 300 5.99 5.07 10.94
N ILE A 301 5.25 6.13 11.25
CA ILE A 301 4.81 7.10 10.23
C ILE A 301 5.79 8.27 10.16
N ILE A 302 6.13 8.69 8.95
CA ILE A 302 6.86 9.93 8.67
C ILE A 302 5.84 10.92 8.12
N PRO A 303 5.37 11.88 8.93
CA PRO A 303 4.34 12.84 8.52
C PRO A 303 4.77 13.66 7.31
N HIS A 304 3.87 13.79 6.33
CA HIS A 304 4.04 14.72 5.19
C HIS A 304 5.41 14.60 4.49
N ALA A 305 5.90 13.37 4.37
CA ALA A 305 7.23 13.03 3.88
C ALA A 305 7.45 13.36 2.40
N ILE A 306 6.40 13.30 1.58
CA ILE A 306 6.44 13.65 0.16
C ILE A 306 5.20 14.45 -0.22
N ASN A 307 5.21 15.09 -1.39
CA ASN A 307 3.98 15.57 -2.02
C ASN A 307 3.47 14.56 -3.04
N VAL A 308 2.16 14.43 -3.17
CA VAL A 308 1.48 13.60 -4.17
C VAL A 308 0.48 14.42 -4.98
N LEU A 309 0.20 13.98 -6.20
CA LEU A 309 -0.94 14.45 -6.98
C LEU A 309 -2.18 13.69 -6.55
N TYR A 310 -3.16 14.40 -6.00
CA TYR A 310 -4.32 13.85 -5.30
C TYR A 310 -5.63 14.36 -5.91
N TYR A 311 -6.64 13.49 -6.07
CA TYR A 311 -7.89 13.86 -6.76
C TYR A 311 -9.14 13.90 -5.86
N ARG A 312 -9.14 13.27 -4.68
CA ARG A 312 -10.40 12.95 -3.98
C ARG A 312 -10.37 13.14 -2.47
N ASP A 313 -11.16 14.06 -1.90
CA ASP A 313 -11.37 14.17 -0.44
C ASP A 313 -12.02 12.89 0.18
N HIS A 314 -11.31 12.27 1.13
CA HIS A 314 -11.70 11.05 1.86
C HIS A 314 -13.00 11.18 2.68
N LYS A 315 -13.52 12.38 2.95
CA LYS A 315 -14.82 12.57 3.64
C LYS A 315 -16.03 12.01 2.85
N SER A 316 -15.79 11.55 1.62
CA SER A 316 -16.78 11.06 0.64
C SER A 316 -16.64 9.57 0.28
N ILE A 317 -16.03 8.74 1.13
CA ILE A 317 -15.91 7.31 0.82
C ILE A 317 -17.21 6.58 1.13
N LYS A 318 -18.02 6.40 0.09
CA LYS A 318 -18.78 5.17 -0.12
C LYS A 318 -18.04 4.32 -1.16
N TRP A 319 -17.87 3.04 -0.88
CA TRP A 319 -17.22 2.10 -1.79
C TRP A 319 -18.03 1.98 -3.08
N LEU A 320 -17.38 2.30 -4.19
CA LEU A 320 -17.88 2.14 -5.54
C LEU A 320 -17.43 0.78 -6.05
N SER A 321 -18.32 0.01 -6.67
CA SER A 321 -17.98 -1.17 -7.45
C SER A 321 -16.94 -0.83 -8.52
N ARG A 322 -16.23 -1.85 -9.02
CA ARG A 322 -15.25 -1.68 -10.12
C ARG A 322 -15.83 -0.94 -11.33
N GLU A 323 -17.11 -1.17 -11.62
CA GLU A 323 -17.86 -0.52 -12.68
C GLU A 323 -18.18 0.96 -12.40
N GLU A 324 -18.29 1.34 -11.13
CA GLU A 324 -18.51 2.72 -10.69
C GLU A 324 -17.20 3.52 -10.59
N LEU A 325 -16.07 2.86 -10.28
CA LEU A 325 -14.72 3.43 -10.40
C LEU A 325 -14.38 3.77 -11.87
N ASP A 326 -14.84 2.95 -12.81
CA ASP A 326 -14.69 3.20 -14.25
C ASP A 326 -15.54 4.40 -14.75
N LYS A 327 -16.62 4.75 -14.03
CA LYS A 327 -17.60 5.80 -14.40
C LYS A 327 -17.40 7.15 -13.70
N GLY A 328 -16.49 7.27 -12.72
CA GLY A 328 -16.11 8.57 -12.13
C GLY A 328 -17.16 9.27 -11.24
N LEU A 329 -18.12 8.54 -10.67
CA LEU A 329 -19.21 9.09 -9.83
C LEU A 329 -18.76 9.34 -8.37
N ARG A 330 -19.39 10.30 -7.64
CA ARG A 330 -19.18 10.56 -6.18
C ARG A 330 -20.50 10.53 -5.38
N PRO A 331 -20.56 9.89 -4.19
CA PRO A 331 -21.22 10.50 -3.01
C PRO A 331 -20.69 10.12 -1.58
N LEU A 332 -21.25 10.79 -0.54
CA LEU A 332 -20.87 11.11 0.88
C LEU A 332 -20.77 10.04 2.03
N LYS A 333 -19.99 10.42 3.09
CA LYS A 333 -19.87 10.11 4.58
C LYS A 333 -19.64 8.68 5.17
N ASN A 334 -18.57 8.57 5.99
CA ASN A 334 -17.97 7.41 6.72
C ASN A 334 -18.82 6.71 7.81
N GLN A 335 -18.48 5.43 8.13
CA GLN A 335 -19.10 4.61 9.20
C GLN A 335 -18.19 3.58 9.93
N TYR A 336 -16.85 3.59 9.85
CA TYR A 336 -16.04 2.42 10.31
C TYR A 336 -15.03 2.61 11.45
N LEU A 337 -14.95 3.79 12.08
CA LEU A 337 -14.19 3.92 13.31
C LEU A 337 -14.90 3.19 14.45
N VAL A 338 -14.27 2.13 14.98
CA VAL A 338 -14.62 1.62 16.31
C VAL A 338 -14.31 2.76 17.30
N PRO A 339 -15.27 3.21 18.12
CA PRO A 339 -15.02 4.31 19.04
C PRO A 339 -13.83 3.99 19.94
N HIS A 340 -12.96 4.97 20.17
CA HIS A 340 -11.80 4.90 21.09
C HIS A 340 -12.13 4.28 22.46
N SER A 341 -13.41 4.29 22.88
CA SER A 341 -13.91 3.66 24.09
C SER A 341 -13.93 2.12 24.08
N GLU A 342 -14.14 1.45 22.93
CA GLU A 342 -14.05 -0.02 22.86
C GLU A 342 -12.60 -0.50 22.87
N PHE A 343 -11.70 0.24 22.22
CA PHE A 343 -10.26 0.02 22.35
C PHE A 343 -9.79 0.23 23.80
N ARG A 344 -10.22 1.31 24.48
CA ARG A 344 -9.91 1.51 25.92
C ARG A 344 -10.40 0.36 26.81
N LYS A 345 -11.62 -0.15 26.57
CA LYS A 345 -12.12 -1.33 27.30
C LYS A 345 -11.28 -2.59 27.06
N TRP A 346 -10.66 -2.70 25.88
CA TRP A 346 -9.68 -3.77 25.61
C TRP A 346 -8.35 -3.51 26.34
N GLN A 347 -7.87 -2.26 26.38
CA GLN A 347 -6.68 -1.82 27.14
C GLN A 347 -6.81 -1.94 28.67
N GLU A 348 -8.05 -2.08 29.18
CA GLU A 348 -8.35 -2.27 30.61
C GLU A 348 -8.50 -3.75 31.00
N LYS A 349 -8.70 -4.64 30.01
CA LYS A 349 -8.96 -6.07 30.23
C LYS A 349 -7.74 -6.97 29.99
N ASN A 350 -6.73 -6.47 29.30
CA ASN A 350 -5.47 -7.12 28.99
C ASN A 350 -4.33 -6.15 29.27
#